data_AF-A0A835Z3D9-F1
#
_entry.id   AF-A0A835Z3D9-F1
#
_cell.length_a   1.000
_cell.length_b   1.000
_cell.length_c   1.000
_cell.angle_alpha   90.00
_cell.angle_beta   90.00
_cell.angle_gamma   90.00
#
_symmetry.space_group_name_H-M   'P 1'
#
loop_
_entity.id
_entity.type
_entity.pdbx_description
1 polymer ?
#
loop_
_entity_poly.entity_id
_entity_poly.type
_entity_poly.pdbx_seq_one_letter_code
_entity_poly.pdbx_strand_id
1 'polypeptide(L)'
;MSALNMAGLVDSTGHWAGGETVMVQSGDVFDRGEHDLVVEELLYCLAEEAAAAGGAVHTILGNHEALNACGDHTMAARTAFQPFDDLKPELEALLGDRGWGGLMQMPEWSRCRIAAMYPGGPVGAMLANHGVTLKVGDSLIVHAGVLPRHLELPGGLEGLNQRTWEWLTNAGPLPDELLQEASPVWTRLYSSPDSVDLHVRAVQQLDEVLQRTGTKRMIVGHTPQRIGINSAADGKVWRVDTAMCAIMGGKPEVLEICGDEIAVLTEYGRVPAEERRAWPRRKRAQQRQQQQDNDAEPEGDDAEPEGNDATR
;
A
#
# COMPACT_ATOMS: atom_id res chain seq x y z
N MET A 1 13.55 0.15 6.20
CA MET A 1 14.63 1.08 5.75
C MET A 1 14.85 1.12 4.25
N SER A 2 15.09 0.01 3.54
CA SER A 2 15.50 0.06 2.11
C SER A 2 14.58 0.88 1.19
N ALA A 3 13.26 0.77 1.36
CA ALA A 3 12.29 1.58 0.60
C ALA A 3 12.44 3.10 0.88
N LEU A 4 12.58 3.48 2.15
CA LEU A 4 12.74 4.89 2.56
C LEU A 4 14.03 5.49 2.01
N ASN A 5 15.15 4.76 2.11
CA ASN A 5 16.44 5.18 1.56
C ASN A 5 16.39 5.31 0.04
N MET A 6 15.74 4.35 -0.64
CA MET A 6 15.59 4.36 -2.10
C MET A 6 14.82 5.58 -2.60
N ALA A 7 13.81 6.01 -1.83
CA ALA A 7 13.03 7.21 -2.13
C ALA A 7 13.66 8.50 -1.59
N GLY A 8 14.82 8.44 -0.92
CA GLY A 8 15.47 9.61 -0.33
C GLY A 8 14.65 10.26 0.80
N LEU A 9 13.77 9.51 1.45
CA LEU A 9 12.87 10.03 2.48
C LEU A 9 13.51 10.11 3.86
N VAL A 10 14.61 9.40 4.06
CA VAL A 10 15.37 9.40 5.31
C VAL A 10 16.87 9.55 5.07
N ASP A 11 17.56 10.13 6.04
CA ASP A 11 19.01 10.28 6.03
C ASP A 11 19.75 9.01 6.49
N SER A 12 21.07 9.07 6.60
CA SER A 12 21.91 7.94 7.03
C SER A 12 21.66 7.49 8.48
N THR A 13 21.00 8.33 9.29
CA THR A 13 20.64 8.04 10.68
C THR A 13 19.18 7.60 10.84
N GLY A 14 18.39 7.63 9.75
CA GLY A 14 17.00 7.20 9.73
C GLY A 14 16.00 8.30 10.05
N HIS A 15 16.43 9.57 10.13
CA HIS A 15 15.55 10.72 10.33
C HIS A 15 15.02 11.25 8.99
N TRP A 16 13.87 11.92 9.02
CA TRP A 16 13.22 12.48 7.85
C TRP A 16 14.15 13.42 7.07
N ALA A 17 14.30 13.12 5.77
CA ALA A 17 15.05 13.92 4.80
C ALA A 17 14.25 14.24 3.54
N GLY A 18 12.96 13.86 3.51
CA GLY A 18 12.08 14.02 2.35
C GLY A 18 11.59 15.46 2.11
N GLY A 19 11.95 16.44 2.94
CA GLY A 19 11.48 17.83 2.83
C GLY A 19 9.95 17.92 2.85
N GLU A 20 9.37 18.55 1.83
CA GLU A 20 7.91 18.74 1.67
C GLU A 20 7.18 17.51 1.10
N THR A 21 7.88 16.38 0.94
CA THR A 21 7.29 15.16 0.35
C THR A 21 6.18 14.59 1.23
N VAL A 22 5.13 14.07 0.59
CA VAL A 22 4.10 13.26 1.26
C VAL A 22 4.39 11.78 1.02
N MET A 23 4.66 11.05 2.10
CA MET A 23 4.78 9.59 2.09
C MET A 23 3.47 8.96 2.57
N VAL A 24 3.04 7.88 1.91
CA VAL A 24 1.91 7.08 2.38
C VAL A 24 2.31 5.61 2.49
N GLN A 25 2.26 5.06 3.70
CA GLN A 25 2.40 3.62 3.96
C GLN A 25 1.02 2.95 3.78
N SER A 26 0.95 1.88 2.99
CA SER A 26 -0.31 1.31 2.49
C SER A 26 -0.99 0.26 3.39
N GLY A 27 -0.70 0.22 4.69
CA GLY A 27 -1.19 -0.76 5.67
C GLY A 27 -0.38 -2.06 5.72
N ASP A 28 -0.81 -2.98 6.59
CA ASP A 28 -0.15 -4.26 6.90
C ASP A 28 1.30 -4.07 7.38
N VAL A 29 1.50 -3.18 8.35
CA VAL A 29 2.75 -3.03 9.10
C VAL A 29 2.93 -4.21 10.06
N PHE A 30 1.84 -4.70 10.65
CA PHE A 30 1.88 -5.74 11.66
C PHE A 30 1.93 -7.18 11.10
N ASP A 31 2.33 -8.10 11.99
CA ASP A 31 2.29 -9.56 11.89
C ASP A 31 3.51 -10.29 11.31
N ARG A 32 3.63 -10.44 9.99
CA ARG A 32 4.52 -11.47 9.39
C ARG A 32 6.02 -11.25 9.64
N GLY A 33 6.41 -10.11 10.22
CA GLY A 33 7.78 -9.79 10.61
C GLY A 33 7.92 -9.62 12.12
N GLU A 34 9.15 -9.75 12.63
CA GLU A 34 9.44 -9.65 14.07
C GLU A 34 9.64 -8.22 14.59
N HIS A 35 9.64 -7.23 13.69
CA HIS A 35 9.92 -5.84 14.00
C HIS A 35 8.69 -4.94 13.78
N ASP A 36 7.47 -5.48 13.83
CA ASP A 36 6.27 -4.72 13.51
C ASP A 36 6.07 -3.49 14.41
N LEU A 37 6.17 -3.65 15.74
CA LEU A 37 6.08 -2.53 16.69
C LEU A 37 7.15 -1.46 16.42
N VAL A 38 8.38 -1.87 16.13
CA VAL A 38 9.50 -0.94 15.84
C VAL A 38 9.26 -0.18 14.53
N VAL A 39 8.68 -0.83 13.53
CA VAL A 39 8.34 -0.16 12.26
C VAL A 39 7.20 0.84 12.48
N GLU A 40 6.20 0.49 13.28
CA GLU A 40 5.10 1.39 13.64
C GLU A 40 5.62 2.64 14.38
N GLU A 41 6.47 2.46 15.39
CA GLU A 41 7.11 3.57 16.12
C GLU A 41 7.95 4.45 15.19
N LEU A 42 8.69 3.86 14.26
CA LEU A 42 9.44 4.61 13.24
C LEU A 42 8.51 5.46 12.37
N LEU A 43 7.38 4.90 11.90
CA LEU A 43 6.43 5.65 11.08
C LEU A 43 5.81 6.81 11.86
N TYR A 44 5.52 6.61 13.14
CA TYR A 44 5.03 7.67 14.03
C TYR A 44 6.05 8.80 14.17
N CYS A 45 7.31 8.49 14.48
CA CYS A 45 8.38 9.47 14.60
C CYS A 45 8.60 10.22 13.27
N LEU A 46 8.65 9.50 12.14
CA LEU A 46 8.81 10.12 10.82
C LEU A 46 7.64 11.02 10.46
N ALA A 47 6.42 10.74 10.93
CA ALA A 47 5.27 11.62 10.72
C ALA A 47 5.45 12.97 11.42
N GLU A 48 5.94 12.98 12.66
CA GLU A 48 6.25 14.22 13.39
C GLU A 48 7.37 15.01 12.72
N GLU A 49 8.46 14.34 12.35
CA GLU A 49 9.60 14.96 11.68
C GLU A 49 9.24 15.52 10.29
N ALA A 50 8.45 14.77 9.52
CA ALA A 50 7.95 15.22 8.22
C ALA A 50 7.07 16.47 8.34
N ALA A 51 6.12 16.46 9.29
CA ALA A 51 5.26 17.61 9.55
C ALA A 51 6.08 18.86 9.94
N ALA A 52 7.14 18.69 10.75
CA ALA A 52 8.04 19.79 11.13
C ALA A 52 8.84 20.34 9.93
N ALA A 53 9.09 19.53 8.91
CA ALA A 53 9.79 19.91 7.67
C ALA A 53 8.85 20.39 6.55
N GLY A 54 7.54 20.43 6.77
CA GLY A 54 6.53 20.80 5.75
C GLY A 54 6.08 19.66 4.85
N GLY A 55 6.54 18.42 5.10
CA GLY A 55 6.06 17.19 4.47
C GLY A 55 4.99 16.49 5.30
N ALA A 56 4.71 15.24 4.97
CA ALA A 56 3.82 14.40 5.76
C ALA A 56 4.13 12.92 5.60
N VAL A 57 3.91 12.14 6.66
CA VAL A 57 3.79 10.67 6.58
C VAL A 57 2.38 10.30 7.00
N HIS A 58 1.69 9.56 6.14
CA HIS A 58 0.39 8.98 6.45
C HIS A 58 0.48 7.47 6.40
N THR A 59 -0.29 6.81 7.25
CA THR A 59 -0.41 5.36 7.26
C THR A 59 -1.87 4.98 7.01
N ILE A 60 -2.07 3.96 6.20
CA ILE A 60 -3.40 3.42 5.88
C ILE A 60 -3.66 2.22 6.78
N LEU A 61 -4.87 2.09 7.32
CA LEU A 61 -5.23 0.95 8.12
C LEU A 61 -5.37 -0.29 7.24
N GLY A 62 -4.53 -1.31 7.48
CA GLY A 62 -4.63 -2.61 6.84
C GLY A 62 -5.54 -3.59 7.58
N ASN A 63 -5.75 -4.76 6.99
CA ASN A 63 -6.52 -5.79 7.67
C ASN A 63 -5.74 -6.39 8.84
N HIS A 64 -4.42 -6.43 8.77
CA HIS A 64 -3.59 -6.94 9.85
C HIS A 64 -3.68 -6.04 11.09
N GLU A 65 -3.68 -4.72 10.93
CA GLU A 65 -3.91 -3.78 12.05
C GLU A 65 -5.30 -3.99 12.68
N ALA A 66 -6.35 -4.11 11.85
CA ALA A 66 -7.71 -4.34 12.32
C ALA A 66 -7.85 -5.68 13.07
N LEU A 67 -7.24 -6.76 12.57
CA LEU A 67 -7.24 -8.06 13.25
C LEU A 67 -6.54 -8.00 14.61
N ASN A 68 -5.37 -7.37 14.67
CA ASN A 68 -4.63 -7.24 15.92
C ASN A 68 -5.42 -6.42 16.95
N ALA A 69 -6.08 -5.34 16.55
CA ALA A 69 -6.97 -4.58 17.44
C ALA A 69 -8.19 -5.40 17.91
N CYS A 70 -8.67 -6.35 17.11
CA CYS A 70 -9.68 -7.32 17.51
C CYS A 70 -9.14 -8.44 18.43
N GLY A 71 -7.84 -8.48 18.71
CA GLY A 71 -7.18 -9.54 19.47
C GLY A 71 -6.88 -10.81 18.65
N ASP A 72 -7.08 -10.78 17.33
CA ASP A 72 -6.65 -11.85 16.44
C ASP A 72 -5.18 -11.60 16.02
N HIS A 73 -4.29 -12.38 16.62
CA HIS A 73 -2.85 -12.35 16.34
C HIS A 73 -2.38 -13.63 15.64
N THR A 74 -3.28 -14.37 14.98
CA THR A 74 -2.96 -15.67 14.37
C THR A 74 -1.88 -15.59 13.29
N MET A 75 -1.73 -14.42 12.67
CA MET A 75 -0.74 -14.17 11.62
C MET A 75 0.60 -13.63 12.17
N ALA A 76 0.64 -13.25 13.45
CA ALA A 76 1.83 -12.67 14.07
C ALA A 76 2.97 -13.67 14.15
N ALA A 77 4.18 -13.23 13.80
CA ALA A 77 5.39 -14.01 14.07
C ALA A 77 5.52 -14.25 15.58
N ARG A 78 5.94 -15.45 15.98
CA ARG A 78 6.10 -15.79 17.41
C ARG A 78 7.06 -14.84 18.14
N THR A 79 8.07 -14.35 17.45
CA THR A 79 9.06 -13.39 17.98
C THR A 79 8.52 -11.96 18.08
N ALA A 80 7.42 -11.62 17.38
CA ALA A 80 6.82 -10.29 17.39
C ALA A 80 6.02 -9.97 18.69
N PHE A 81 5.95 -10.90 19.65
CA PHE A 81 5.30 -10.65 20.94
C PHE A 81 6.25 -10.07 21.98
N GLN A 82 7.53 -10.44 21.92
CA GLN A 82 8.53 -10.06 22.91
C GLN A 82 8.69 -8.53 23.06
N PRO A 83 8.68 -7.71 21.99
CA PRO A 83 8.81 -6.25 22.13
C PRO A 83 7.73 -5.61 23.01
N PHE A 84 6.56 -6.23 23.12
CA PHE A 84 5.45 -5.69 23.93
C PHE A 84 5.66 -5.91 25.43
N ASP A 85 6.54 -6.83 25.83
CA ASP A 85 6.80 -7.11 27.25
C ASP A 85 7.45 -5.91 27.96
N ASP A 86 8.18 -5.08 27.23
CA ASP A 86 8.77 -3.84 27.75
C ASP A 86 7.70 -2.83 28.17
N LEU A 87 6.51 -2.88 27.55
CA LEU A 87 5.37 -2.01 27.86
C LEU A 87 4.58 -2.48 29.09
N LYS A 88 4.90 -3.65 29.66
CA LYS A 88 4.10 -4.27 30.72
C LYS A 88 3.80 -3.34 31.92
N PRO A 89 4.77 -2.58 32.47
CA PRO A 89 4.48 -1.68 33.59
C PRO A 89 3.45 -0.60 33.24
N GLU A 90 3.53 -0.02 32.03
CA GLU A 90 2.56 0.98 31.58
C GLU A 90 1.19 0.34 31.33
N LEU A 91 1.14 -0.86 30.77
CA LEU A 91 -0.09 -1.59 30.51
C LEU A 91 -0.81 -2.02 31.80
N GLU A 92 -0.07 -2.50 32.81
CA GLU A 92 -0.62 -2.83 34.13
C GLU A 92 -1.19 -1.57 34.80
N ALA A 93 -0.50 -0.44 34.70
CA ALA A 93 -0.98 0.84 35.23
C ALA A 93 -2.22 1.36 34.50
N LEU A 94 -2.24 1.26 33.17
CA LEU A 94 -3.35 1.71 32.32
C LEU A 94 -4.63 0.91 32.56
N LEU A 95 -4.51 -0.42 32.59
CA LEU A 95 -5.66 -1.33 32.70
C LEU A 95 -6.14 -1.49 34.14
N GLY A 96 -5.25 -1.30 35.12
CA GLY A 96 -5.48 -1.59 36.53
C GLY A 96 -5.80 -3.07 36.81
N ASP A 97 -6.02 -3.41 38.08
CA ASP A 97 -6.19 -4.80 38.52
C ASP A 97 -7.32 -5.55 37.79
N ARG A 98 -8.44 -4.86 37.51
CA ARG A 98 -9.59 -5.48 36.85
C ARG A 98 -9.35 -5.72 35.37
N GLY A 99 -8.75 -4.76 34.66
CA GLY A 99 -8.45 -4.91 33.23
C GLY A 99 -7.36 -5.97 33.02
N TRP A 100 -6.28 -5.88 33.78
CA TRP A 100 -5.19 -6.86 33.73
C TRP A 100 -5.64 -8.26 34.15
N GLY A 101 -6.47 -8.36 35.19
CA GLY A 101 -7.06 -9.62 35.64
C GLY A 101 -7.85 -10.36 34.55
N GLY A 102 -8.49 -9.62 33.62
CA GLY A 102 -9.17 -10.19 32.46
C GLY A 102 -8.23 -10.93 31.50
N LEU A 103 -6.97 -10.49 31.40
CA LEU A 103 -5.95 -11.09 30.53
C LEU A 103 -5.32 -12.35 31.12
N MET A 104 -5.54 -12.65 32.40
CA MET A 104 -4.96 -13.84 33.06
C MET A 104 -5.47 -15.16 32.46
N GLN A 105 -6.60 -15.13 31.74
CA GLN A 105 -7.12 -16.27 30.97
C GLN A 105 -6.38 -16.51 29.66
N MET A 106 -5.63 -15.51 29.18
CA MET A 106 -4.81 -15.61 27.98
C MET A 106 -3.42 -16.15 28.31
N PRO A 107 -2.72 -16.79 27.34
CA PRO A 107 -1.34 -17.21 27.50
C PRO A 107 -0.45 -16.04 27.92
N GLU A 108 0.48 -16.26 28.87
CA GLU A 108 1.32 -15.20 29.42
C GLU A 108 2.07 -14.40 28.34
N TRP A 109 2.66 -15.10 27.38
CA TRP A 109 3.42 -14.52 26.28
C TRP A 109 2.61 -13.63 25.33
N SER A 110 1.26 -13.67 25.37
CA SER A 110 0.41 -12.88 24.48
C SER A 110 -0.23 -11.67 25.16
N ARG A 111 -0.20 -11.59 26.50
CA ARG A 111 -0.99 -10.61 27.27
C ARG A 111 -0.62 -9.18 26.94
N CYS A 112 0.68 -8.88 26.89
CA CYS A 112 1.17 -7.52 26.64
C CYS A 112 0.77 -7.03 25.24
N ARG A 113 0.92 -7.86 24.21
CA ARG A 113 0.48 -7.52 22.84
C ARG A 113 -1.03 -7.30 22.77
N ILE A 114 -1.83 -8.19 23.36
CA ILE A 114 -3.29 -8.03 23.41
C ILE A 114 -3.65 -6.70 24.08
N ALA A 115 -3.08 -6.42 25.26
CA ALA A 115 -3.32 -5.20 26.00
C ALA A 115 -2.93 -3.94 25.23
N ALA A 116 -1.79 -3.98 24.54
CA ALA A 116 -1.25 -2.84 23.79
C ALA A 116 -2.06 -2.55 22.52
N MET A 117 -2.41 -3.58 21.76
CA MET A 117 -3.13 -3.48 20.48
C MET A 117 -4.63 -3.22 20.66
N TYR A 118 -5.19 -3.62 21.81
CA TYR A 118 -6.62 -3.44 22.08
C TYR A 118 -7.01 -1.96 21.91
N PRO A 119 -8.22 -1.67 21.41
CA PRO A 119 -8.73 -0.31 21.35
C PRO A 119 -8.59 0.46 22.65
N GLY A 120 -8.02 1.65 22.60
CA GLY A 120 -7.68 2.48 23.75
C GLY A 120 -6.40 2.07 24.50
N GLY A 121 -5.77 0.94 24.14
CA GLY A 121 -4.39 0.62 24.49
C GLY A 121 -3.40 1.53 23.76
N PRO A 122 -2.13 1.62 24.20
CA PRO A 122 -1.16 2.54 23.64
C PRO A 122 -0.95 2.34 22.13
N VAL A 123 -0.82 1.10 21.66
CA VAL A 123 -0.62 0.83 20.23
C VAL A 123 -1.94 0.93 19.47
N GLY A 124 -3.06 0.47 20.04
CA GLY A 124 -4.39 0.69 19.46
C GLY A 124 -4.69 2.18 19.23
N ALA A 125 -4.28 3.05 20.15
CA ALA A 125 -4.40 4.50 19.99
C ALA A 125 -3.45 5.07 18.93
N MET A 126 -2.24 4.51 18.74
CA MET A 126 -1.38 4.87 17.60
C MET A 126 -2.05 4.51 16.28
N LEU A 127 -2.62 3.30 16.16
CA LEU A 127 -3.36 2.86 14.97
C LEU A 127 -4.54 3.76 14.63
N ALA A 128 -5.10 4.50 15.59
CA ALA A 128 -6.16 5.45 15.32
C ALA A 128 -5.72 6.60 14.38
N ASN A 129 -4.42 6.85 14.25
CA ASN A 129 -3.88 7.79 13.25
C ASN A 129 -3.92 7.22 11.82
N HIS A 130 -4.28 5.95 11.65
CA HIS A 130 -4.34 5.30 10.35
C HIS A 130 -5.71 5.55 9.70
N GLY A 131 -5.70 6.18 8.54
CA GLY A 131 -6.92 6.34 7.74
C GLY A 131 -7.29 5.01 7.08
N VAL A 132 -8.58 4.64 7.07
CA VAL A 132 -9.04 3.52 6.22
C VAL A 132 -8.90 3.89 4.75
N THR A 133 -9.19 5.15 4.43
CA THR A 133 -8.97 5.75 3.12
C THR A 133 -8.35 7.13 3.24
N LEU A 134 -7.57 7.53 2.24
CA LEU A 134 -6.94 8.85 2.17
C LEU A 134 -6.98 9.37 0.74
N LYS A 135 -7.32 10.64 0.55
CA LYS A 135 -7.16 11.33 -0.74
C LYS A 135 -5.95 12.25 -0.68
N VAL A 136 -4.98 12.02 -1.56
CA VAL A 136 -3.81 12.90 -1.75
C VAL A 136 -3.78 13.34 -3.21
N GLY A 137 -4.03 14.62 -3.45
CA GLY A 137 -4.19 15.17 -4.80
C GLY A 137 -5.28 14.41 -5.58
N ASP A 138 -4.89 13.85 -6.73
CA ASP A 138 -5.75 13.07 -7.61
C ASP A 138 -5.78 11.56 -7.31
N SER A 139 -5.17 11.13 -6.20
CA SER A 139 -5.05 9.71 -5.83
C SER A 139 -5.93 9.38 -4.62
N LEU A 140 -6.79 8.37 -4.77
CA LEU A 140 -7.48 7.71 -3.66
C LEU A 140 -6.64 6.52 -3.18
N ILE A 141 -6.26 6.50 -1.91
CA ILE A 141 -5.38 5.50 -1.32
C ILE A 141 -6.18 4.71 -0.28
N VAL A 142 -6.08 3.39 -0.35
CA VAL A 142 -6.80 2.45 0.50
C VAL A 142 -6.02 1.15 0.57
N HIS A 143 -6.13 0.40 1.67
CA HIS A 143 -5.35 -0.83 1.81
C HIS A 143 -5.68 -1.87 0.75
N ALA A 144 -6.95 -2.17 0.48
CA ALA A 144 -7.35 -3.22 -0.46
C ALA A 144 -8.21 -2.72 -1.63
N GLY A 145 -9.23 -1.88 -1.38
CA GLY A 145 -10.01 -1.25 -2.45
C GLY A 145 -11.34 -0.61 -2.02
N VAL A 146 -11.71 0.51 -2.63
CA VAL A 146 -13.02 1.15 -2.38
C VAL A 146 -14.03 0.70 -3.44
N LEU A 147 -15.14 0.10 -3.03
CA LEU A 147 -16.25 -0.26 -3.90
C LEU A 147 -17.33 0.84 -3.89
N PRO A 148 -18.19 0.96 -4.92
CA PRO A 148 -19.25 1.98 -4.96
C PRO A 148 -20.12 2.04 -3.71
N ARG A 149 -20.48 0.88 -3.15
CA ARG A 149 -21.30 0.82 -1.93
C ARG A 149 -20.64 1.43 -0.69
N HIS A 150 -19.31 1.55 -0.65
CA HIS A 150 -18.62 2.19 0.47
C HIS A 150 -18.83 3.71 0.47
N LEU A 151 -19.15 4.30 -0.68
CA LEU A 151 -19.49 5.72 -0.81
C LEU A 151 -20.91 6.02 -0.28
N GLU A 152 -21.75 5.00 -0.10
CA GLU A 152 -23.11 5.11 0.43
C GLU A 152 -23.18 4.91 1.96
N LEU A 153 -22.04 4.65 2.61
CA LEU A 153 -22.00 4.51 4.06
C LEU A 153 -22.40 5.82 4.74
N PRO A 154 -22.91 5.78 5.99
CA PRO A 154 -23.15 6.98 6.76
C PRO A 154 -21.88 7.84 6.84
N GLY A 155 -21.95 9.07 6.32
CA GLY A 155 -20.81 9.98 6.24
C GLY A 155 -19.76 9.63 5.17
N GLY A 156 -20.05 8.68 4.27
CA GLY A 156 -19.14 8.25 3.21
C GLY A 156 -17.84 7.63 3.75
N LEU A 157 -16.74 7.90 3.04
CA LEU A 157 -15.42 7.39 3.41
C LEU A 157 -14.87 8.07 4.66
N GLU A 158 -15.12 9.37 4.79
CA GLU A 158 -14.75 10.17 5.97
C GLU A 158 -15.50 9.68 7.21
N GLY A 159 -16.78 9.32 7.07
CA GLY A 159 -17.56 8.71 8.14
C GLY A 159 -17.01 7.35 8.58
N LEU A 160 -16.50 6.54 7.64
CA LEU A 160 -15.83 5.28 7.98
C LEU A 160 -14.50 5.53 8.69
N ASN A 161 -13.69 6.49 8.24
CA ASN A 161 -12.47 6.90 8.95
C ASN A 161 -12.78 7.34 10.39
N GLN A 162 -13.80 8.19 10.57
CA GLN A 162 -14.21 8.68 11.89
C GLN A 162 -14.65 7.54 12.81
N ARG A 163 -15.54 6.64 12.36
CA ARG A 163 -15.98 5.50 13.18
C ARG A 163 -14.83 4.54 13.51
N THR A 164 -13.87 4.41 12.61
CA THR A 164 -12.67 3.59 12.83
C THR A 164 -11.75 4.22 13.88
N TRP A 165 -11.56 5.54 13.83
CA TRP A 165 -10.85 6.28 14.87
C TRP A 165 -11.55 6.16 16.23
N GLU A 166 -12.88 6.32 16.26
CA GLU A 166 -13.68 6.13 17.48
C GLU A 166 -13.53 4.72 18.04
N TRP A 167 -13.58 3.71 17.17
CA TRP A 167 -13.34 2.34 17.59
C TRP A 167 -11.95 2.18 18.20
N LEU A 168 -10.89 2.51 17.48
CA LEU A 168 -9.50 2.30 17.91
C LEU A 168 -9.11 3.10 19.17
N THR A 169 -9.76 4.24 19.41
CA THR A 169 -9.63 5.02 20.65
C THR A 169 -10.57 4.57 21.78
N ASN A 170 -11.33 3.48 21.57
CA ASN A 170 -12.33 2.94 22.49
C ASN A 170 -13.48 3.92 22.83
N ALA A 171 -13.77 4.84 21.92
CA ALA A 171 -14.88 5.79 21.99
C ALA A 171 -16.15 5.29 21.24
N GLY A 172 -16.02 4.23 20.42
CA GLY A 172 -17.10 3.67 19.62
C GLY A 172 -16.96 2.17 19.36
N PRO A 173 -17.99 1.53 18.79
CA PRO A 173 -17.93 0.12 18.41
C PRO A 173 -17.12 -0.09 17.13
N LEU A 174 -16.59 -1.32 16.97
CA LEU A 174 -15.98 -1.78 15.71
C LEU A 174 -16.94 -1.62 14.52
N PRO A 175 -16.54 -0.94 13.43
CA PRO A 175 -17.35 -0.88 12.22
C PRO A 175 -17.41 -2.24 11.52
N ASP A 176 -18.62 -2.75 11.29
CA ASP A 176 -18.85 -4.02 10.58
C ASP A 176 -18.23 -4.04 9.18
N GLU A 177 -18.08 -2.85 8.56
CA GLU A 177 -17.49 -2.68 7.25
C GLU A 177 -16.02 -3.07 7.19
N LEU A 178 -15.31 -3.12 8.32
CA LEU A 178 -13.91 -3.55 8.38
C LEU A 178 -13.76 -5.08 8.34
N LEU A 179 -14.78 -5.84 8.70
CA LEU A 179 -14.69 -7.30 8.88
C LEU A 179 -15.14 -8.13 7.66
N GLN A 180 -15.83 -7.49 6.72
CA GLN A 180 -16.46 -8.20 5.59
C GLN A 180 -15.44 -8.48 4.48
N GLU A 181 -15.62 -9.56 3.71
CA GLU A 181 -14.73 -9.90 2.57
C GLU A 181 -14.56 -8.76 1.57
N ALA A 182 -15.61 -7.98 1.39
CA ALA A 182 -15.61 -6.91 0.42
C ALA A 182 -15.26 -5.54 1.04
N SER A 183 -14.81 -5.52 2.30
CA SER A 183 -14.29 -4.36 3.05
C SER A 183 -13.19 -3.61 2.30
N PRO A 184 -13.03 -2.29 2.54
CA PRO A 184 -11.88 -1.52 2.09
C PRO A 184 -10.51 -2.12 2.42
N VAL A 185 -10.42 -2.92 3.48
CA VAL A 185 -9.17 -3.57 3.91
C VAL A 185 -9.05 -5.04 3.50
N TRP A 186 -10.07 -5.65 2.86
CA TRP A 186 -10.03 -7.08 2.49
C TRP A 186 -10.26 -7.37 1.01
N THR A 187 -10.95 -6.47 0.29
CA THR A 187 -11.36 -6.78 -1.08
C THR A 187 -10.17 -6.95 -2.02
N ARG A 188 -10.19 -8.00 -2.84
CA ARG A 188 -9.16 -8.23 -3.88
C ARG A 188 -9.62 -7.87 -5.28
N LEU A 189 -10.76 -7.19 -5.40
CA LEU A 189 -11.41 -6.91 -6.70
C LEU A 189 -10.49 -6.17 -7.68
N TYR A 190 -9.67 -5.25 -7.18
CA TYR A 190 -8.78 -4.40 -7.99
C TYR A 190 -7.32 -4.87 -8.01
N SER A 191 -6.99 -5.99 -7.36
CA SER A 191 -5.61 -6.38 -7.10
C SER A 191 -5.27 -7.84 -7.38
N SER A 192 -6.13 -8.57 -8.09
CA SER A 192 -5.89 -9.97 -8.47
C SER A 192 -4.45 -10.21 -8.96
N PRO A 193 -3.69 -11.15 -8.35
CA PRO A 193 -2.26 -11.32 -8.60
C PRO A 193 -1.98 -12.15 -9.86
N ASP A 194 -2.97 -12.92 -10.31
CA ASP A 194 -2.86 -13.80 -11.48
C ASP A 194 -3.35 -13.12 -12.76
N SER A 195 -4.01 -11.97 -12.65
CA SER A 195 -4.51 -11.24 -13.81
C SER A 195 -3.63 -10.05 -14.17
N VAL A 196 -3.30 -9.98 -15.46
CA VAL A 196 -2.61 -8.83 -16.04
C VAL A 196 -3.49 -7.59 -15.84
N ASP A 197 -4.75 -7.64 -16.27
CA ASP A 197 -5.71 -6.54 -16.11
C ASP A 197 -6.94 -6.98 -15.30
N LEU A 198 -7.82 -6.02 -15.00
CA LEU A 198 -9.07 -6.23 -14.27
C LEU A 198 -10.18 -6.80 -15.14
N HIS A 199 -11.10 -7.53 -14.50
CA HIS A 199 -12.35 -7.92 -15.14
C HIS A 199 -13.22 -6.69 -15.42
N VAL A 200 -14.00 -6.70 -16.51
CA VAL A 200 -14.83 -5.55 -16.95
C VAL A 200 -15.73 -4.97 -15.86
N ARG A 201 -16.31 -5.83 -15.01
CA ARG A 201 -17.13 -5.40 -13.87
C ARG A 201 -16.33 -4.63 -12.81
N ALA A 202 -15.08 -5.03 -12.57
CA ALA A 202 -14.21 -4.33 -11.65
C ALA A 202 -13.82 -2.95 -12.22
N VAL A 203 -13.54 -2.87 -13.53
CA VAL A 203 -13.28 -1.58 -14.20
C VAL A 203 -14.47 -0.64 -14.08
N GLN A 204 -15.71 -1.12 -14.30
CA GLN A 204 -16.92 -0.30 -14.14
C GLN A 204 -17.08 0.23 -12.72
N GLN A 205 -16.86 -0.61 -11.71
CA GLN A 205 -16.94 -0.17 -10.31
C GLN A 205 -15.81 0.82 -9.94
N LEU A 206 -14.60 0.60 -10.46
CA LEU A 206 -13.48 1.51 -10.28
C LEU A 206 -13.81 2.88 -10.91
N ASP A 207 -14.31 2.91 -12.14
CA ASP A 207 -14.70 4.13 -12.84
C ASP A 207 -15.76 4.93 -12.07
N GLU A 208 -16.78 4.26 -11.54
CA GLU A 208 -17.79 4.90 -10.70
C GLU A 208 -17.18 5.54 -9.44
N VAL A 209 -16.28 4.81 -8.76
CA VAL A 209 -15.63 5.31 -7.54
C VAL A 209 -14.73 6.50 -7.83
N LEU A 210 -13.91 6.43 -8.88
CA LEU A 210 -13.02 7.52 -9.27
C LEU A 210 -13.81 8.77 -9.68
N GLN A 211 -14.90 8.59 -10.43
CA GLN A 211 -15.77 9.68 -10.83
C GLN A 211 -16.40 10.36 -9.61
N ARG A 212 -16.95 9.58 -8.67
CA ARG A 212 -17.65 10.11 -7.50
C ARG A 212 -16.73 10.75 -6.46
N THR A 213 -15.48 10.26 -6.36
CA THR A 213 -14.47 10.83 -5.45
C THR A 213 -13.66 11.95 -6.10
N GLY A 214 -13.85 12.21 -7.40
CA GLY A 214 -13.08 13.19 -8.16
C GLY A 214 -11.59 12.91 -8.10
N THR A 215 -11.21 11.65 -8.34
CA THR A 215 -9.81 11.18 -8.38
C THR A 215 -9.49 10.57 -9.73
N LYS A 216 -8.21 10.60 -10.14
CA LYS A 216 -7.73 9.99 -11.38
C LYS A 216 -7.38 8.51 -11.20
N ARG A 217 -6.99 8.11 -9.99
CA ARG A 217 -6.48 6.77 -9.73
C ARG A 217 -6.73 6.30 -8.30
N MET A 218 -6.79 4.99 -8.13
CA MET A 218 -6.78 4.30 -6.84
C MET A 218 -5.42 3.63 -6.61
N ILE A 219 -4.90 3.68 -5.39
CA ILE A 219 -3.66 3.01 -4.98
C ILE A 219 -4.01 1.98 -3.91
N VAL A 220 -3.65 0.72 -4.13
CA VAL A 220 -4.04 -0.42 -3.30
C VAL A 220 -2.86 -1.34 -2.98
N GLY A 221 -2.80 -1.83 -1.75
CA GLY A 221 -1.90 -2.89 -1.28
C GLY A 221 -2.62 -4.24 -1.19
N HIS A 222 -2.51 -4.91 -0.04
CA HIS A 222 -3.20 -6.13 0.43
C HIS A 222 -2.98 -7.44 -0.36
N THR A 223 -2.87 -7.34 -1.68
CA THR A 223 -2.64 -8.49 -2.56
C THR A 223 -1.24 -8.41 -3.12
N PRO A 224 -0.32 -9.27 -2.65
CA PRO A 224 1.03 -9.33 -3.17
C PRO A 224 1.09 -9.52 -4.68
N GLN A 225 1.80 -8.63 -5.36
CA GLN A 225 1.99 -8.65 -6.79
C GLN A 225 3.28 -9.39 -7.16
N ARG A 226 3.19 -10.37 -8.06
CA ARG A 226 4.33 -11.22 -8.46
C ARG A 226 5.38 -10.52 -9.33
N ILE A 227 5.06 -9.35 -9.88
CA ILE A 227 5.91 -8.61 -10.82
C ILE A 227 6.38 -7.27 -10.25
N GLY A 228 6.26 -7.08 -8.93
CA GLY A 228 6.43 -5.79 -8.28
C GLY A 228 5.23 -4.86 -8.49
N ILE A 229 5.42 -3.60 -8.13
CA ILE A 229 4.43 -2.53 -8.31
C ILE A 229 4.08 -2.43 -9.79
N ASN A 230 2.78 -2.39 -10.06
CA ASN A 230 2.27 -2.33 -11.42
C ASN A 230 0.87 -1.67 -11.43
N SER A 231 0.38 -1.36 -12.63
CA SER A 231 -0.94 -0.75 -12.79
C SER A 231 -1.87 -1.56 -13.68
N ALA A 232 -3.18 -1.39 -13.48
CA ALA A 232 -4.24 -1.98 -14.31
C ALA A 232 -5.28 -0.91 -14.70
N ALA A 233 -6.24 -1.28 -15.56
CA ALA A 233 -7.29 -0.39 -16.06
C ALA A 233 -6.73 0.94 -16.62
N ASP A 234 -5.69 0.85 -17.44
CA ASP A 234 -4.98 1.99 -18.04
C ASP A 234 -4.42 3.00 -17.02
N GLY A 235 -3.93 2.50 -15.88
CA GLY A 235 -3.33 3.34 -14.83
C GLY A 235 -4.31 3.93 -13.83
N LYS A 236 -5.60 3.58 -13.94
CA LYS A 236 -6.65 3.96 -12.98
C LYS A 236 -6.52 3.25 -11.64
N VAL A 237 -5.81 2.11 -11.59
CA VAL A 237 -5.42 1.49 -10.31
C VAL A 237 -3.94 1.12 -10.30
N TRP A 238 -3.28 1.37 -9.18
CA TRP A 238 -1.91 0.98 -8.88
C TRP A 238 -1.90 -0.02 -7.73
N ARG A 239 -1.26 -1.17 -7.97
CA ARG A 239 -1.14 -2.29 -7.03
C ARG A 239 0.26 -2.26 -6.46
N VAL A 240 0.41 -1.88 -5.19
CA VAL A 240 1.70 -1.50 -4.60
C VAL A 240 2.27 -2.53 -3.61
N ASP A 241 1.52 -3.58 -3.26
CA ASP A 241 2.02 -4.63 -2.39
C ASP A 241 3.00 -5.55 -3.14
N THR A 242 4.27 -5.49 -2.77
CA THR A 242 5.36 -6.29 -3.35
C THR A 242 5.73 -7.51 -2.51
N ALA A 243 4.98 -7.84 -1.45
CA ALA A 243 5.33 -8.89 -0.49
C ALA A 243 6.72 -8.67 0.15
N MET A 244 7.10 -7.42 0.42
CA MET A 244 8.47 -7.07 0.83
C MET A 244 8.93 -7.60 2.20
N CYS A 245 8.04 -8.22 3.00
CA CYS A 245 8.46 -8.79 4.27
C CYS A 245 9.37 -10.01 4.04
N ALA A 246 10.34 -10.21 4.94
CA ALA A 246 11.42 -11.18 4.75
C ALA A 246 10.93 -12.62 4.48
N ILE A 247 9.83 -13.03 5.12
CA ILE A 247 9.23 -14.36 4.96
C ILE A 247 8.65 -14.55 3.55
N MET A 248 8.12 -13.49 2.95
CA MET A 248 7.51 -13.53 1.62
C MET A 248 8.54 -13.34 0.51
N GLY A 249 9.70 -12.74 0.82
CA GLY A 249 10.86 -12.65 -0.08
C GLY A 249 10.70 -11.64 -1.22
N GLY A 250 9.68 -10.79 -1.16
CA GLY A 250 9.48 -9.71 -2.11
C GLY A 250 10.55 -8.64 -2.01
N LYS A 251 10.75 -7.89 -3.10
CA LYS A 251 11.70 -6.78 -3.15
C LYS A 251 10.99 -5.47 -2.84
N PRO A 252 11.57 -4.60 -1.98
CA PRO A 252 11.02 -3.26 -1.76
C PRO A 252 11.01 -2.47 -3.08
N GLU A 253 9.88 -1.83 -3.37
CA GLU A 253 9.73 -0.86 -4.44
C GLU A 253 8.88 0.31 -3.90
N VAL A 254 8.99 1.48 -4.52
CA VAL A 254 8.22 2.68 -4.13
C VAL A 254 7.52 3.26 -5.35
N LEU A 255 6.22 3.52 -5.24
CA LEU A 255 5.49 4.27 -6.24
C LEU A 255 5.72 5.77 -6.01
N GLU A 256 6.42 6.41 -6.94
CA GLU A 256 6.68 7.85 -6.93
C GLU A 256 5.66 8.56 -7.84
N ILE A 257 5.07 9.64 -7.33
CA ILE A 257 4.10 10.48 -8.06
C ILE A 257 4.54 11.94 -7.92
N CYS A 258 4.97 12.53 -9.04
CA CYS A 258 5.42 13.92 -9.14
C CYS A 258 4.52 14.67 -10.13
N GLY A 259 3.44 15.28 -9.62
CA GLY A 259 2.40 15.87 -10.47
C GLY A 259 1.68 14.79 -11.29
N ASP A 260 1.79 14.87 -12.62
CA ASP A 260 1.25 13.85 -13.54
C ASP A 260 2.27 12.75 -13.89
N GLU A 261 3.55 12.91 -13.52
CA GLU A 261 4.56 11.88 -13.73
C GLU A 261 4.47 10.79 -12.65
N ILE A 262 4.50 9.53 -13.09
CA ILE A 262 4.49 8.37 -12.20
C ILE A 262 5.67 7.48 -12.57
N ALA A 263 6.39 7.02 -11.55
CA ALA A 263 7.47 6.05 -11.69
C ALA A 263 7.48 5.06 -10.54
N VAL A 264 8.16 3.94 -10.72
CA VAL A 264 8.43 2.96 -9.68
C VAL A 264 9.93 2.97 -9.40
N LEU A 265 10.30 3.31 -8.18
CA LEU A 265 11.67 3.19 -7.69
C LEU A 265 11.92 1.73 -7.31
N THR A 266 13.04 1.19 -7.79
CA THR A 266 13.45 -0.20 -7.58
C THR A 266 14.91 -0.25 -7.16
N GLU A 267 15.38 -1.44 -6.74
CA GLU A 267 16.82 -1.66 -6.50
C GLU A 267 17.69 -1.46 -7.76
N TYR A 268 17.09 -1.47 -8.96
CA TYR A 268 17.77 -1.28 -10.24
C TYR A 268 17.61 0.15 -10.81
N GLY A 269 16.94 1.04 -10.08
CA GLY A 269 16.70 2.43 -10.48
C GLY A 269 15.22 2.75 -10.72
N ARG A 270 14.99 3.95 -11.27
CA ARG A 270 13.66 4.53 -11.51
C ARG A 270 13.08 4.01 -12.82
N VAL A 271 11.95 3.32 -12.74
CA VAL A 271 11.24 2.71 -13.88
C VAL A 271 9.98 3.54 -14.20
N PRO A 272 9.83 4.05 -15.44
CA PRO A 272 8.64 4.79 -15.84
C PRO A 272 7.34 3.97 -15.74
N ALA A 273 6.21 4.64 -15.48
CA ALA A 273 4.91 4.00 -15.27
C ALA A 273 4.44 3.13 -16.45
N GLU A 274 4.72 3.53 -17.69
CA GLU A 274 4.36 2.80 -18.91
C GLU A 274 4.96 1.39 -18.96
N GLU A 275 6.15 1.20 -18.39
CA GLU A 275 6.80 -0.10 -18.31
C GLU A 275 6.19 -1.01 -17.24
N ARG A 276 5.51 -0.40 -16.26
CA ARG A 276 4.81 -1.04 -15.14
C ARG A 276 3.32 -1.20 -15.38
N ARG A 277 2.79 -0.71 -16.50
CA ARG A 277 1.45 -1.09 -16.95
C ARG A 277 1.44 -2.59 -17.18
N ALA A 278 0.52 -3.28 -16.52
CA ALA A 278 0.33 -4.69 -16.74
C ALA A 278 -0.19 -4.89 -18.17
N TRP A 279 0.73 -5.11 -19.09
CA TRP A 279 0.44 -5.26 -20.50
C TRP A 279 0.25 -6.74 -20.81
N PRO A 280 -0.74 -7.15 -21.62
CA PRO A 280 -0.78 -8.51 -22.13
C PRO A 280 0.54 -8.78 -22.85
N ARG A 281 1.29 -9.81 -22.41
CA ARG A 281 2.60 -10.22 -22.97
C ARG A 281 2.68 -10.16 -24.51
N ARG A 282 1.55 -10.35 -25.20
CA ARG A 282 1.42 -10.27 -26.67
C ARG A 282 1.74 -8.90 -27.28
N LYS A 283 1.41 -7.79 -26.63
CA LYS A 283 1.65 -6.46 -27.23
C LYS A 283 3.07 -5.93 -27.00
N ARG A 284 3.80 -6.44 -25.99
CA ARG A 284 5.25 -6.18 -25.84
C ARG A 284 6.06 -6.78 -26.99
N ALA A 285 5.64 -7.96 -27.49
CA ALA A 285 6.23 -8.57 -28.67
C ALA A 285 5.89 -7.77 -29.95
N GLN A 286 4.64 -7.32 -30.11
CA GLN A 286 4.26 -6.49 -31.25
C GLN A 286 4.97 -5.13 -31.28
N GLN A 287 5.13 -4.45 -30.14
CA GLN A 287 5.87 -3.18 -30.10
C GLN A 287 7.38 -3.36 -30.31
N ARG A 288 7.98 -4.44 -29.79
CA ARG A 288 9.38 -4.77 -30.10
C ARG A 288 9.57 -5.09 -31.58
N GLN A 289 8.62 -5.81 -32.18
CA GLN A 289 8.63 -6.10 -33.62
C GLN A 289 8.46 -4.81 -34.44
N GLN A 290 7.50 -3.96 -34.08
CA GLN A 290 7.26 -2.69 -34.77
C GLN A 290 8.44 -1.71 -34.66
N GLN A 291 9.13 -1.70 -33.52
CA GLN A 291 10.35 -0.90 -33.33
C GLN A 291 11.51 -1.46 -34.18
N GLN A 292 11.68 -2.79 -34.21
CA GLN A 292 12.68 -3.46 -35.06
C GLN A 292 12.42 -3.28 -36.55
N ASP A 293 11.15 -3.27 -36.97
CA ASP A 293 10.76 -3.09 -38.35
C ASP A 293 10.96 -1.62 -38.80
N ASN A 294 10.75 -0.65 -37.90
CA ASN A 294 11.02 0.78 -38.16
C ASN A 294 12.52 1.11 -38.19
N ASP A 295 13.34 0.40 -37.43
CA ASP A 295 14.80 0.54 -37.43
C ASP A 295 15.46 -0.19 -38.64
N ALA A 296 14.66 -0.90 -39.45
CA ALA A 296 15.11 -1.75 -40.56
C ALA A 296 14.73 -1.24 -41.97
N GLU A 297 14.24 0.00 -42.13
CA GLU A 297 14.08 0.56 -43.48
C GLU A 297 15.45 0.86 -44.13
N PRO A 298 15.66 0.53 -45.42
CA PRO A 298 16.99 0.48 -46.02
C PRO A 298 17.48 1.86 -46.46
N GLU A 299 18.79 2.08 -46.32
CA GLU A 299 19.49 3.16 -47.04
C GLU A 299 19.29 3.01 -48.55
N GLY A 300 18.65 4.01 -49.16
CA GLY A 300 19.01 4.60 -50.45
C GLY A 300 19.01 3.70 -51.69
N ASP A 301 17.96 3.84 -52.49
CA ASP A 301 17.90 3.48 -53.91
C ASP A 301 18.91 4.35 -54.70
N ASP A 302 20.08 3.81 -55.03
CA ASP A 302 20.99 4.38 -56.04
C ASP A 302 20.50 3.94 -57.43
N ALA A 303 19.79 4.85 -58.10
CA ALA A 303 19.37 4.69 -59.48
C ALA A 303 20.56 4.85 -60.44
N GLU A 304 20.96 3.78 -61.13
CA GLU A 304 21.80 3.86 -62.33
C GLU A 304 20.95 3.88 -63.61
N PRO A 305 21.32 4.69 -64.64
CA PRO A 305 20.52 4.86 -65.85
C PRO A 305 20.83 3.82 -66.93
N GLU A 306 19.83 3.62 -67.78
CA GLU A 306 19.75 2.71 -68.93
C GLU A 306 20.95 2.74 -69.88
N GLY A 307 21.42 1.54 -70.27
CA GLY A 307 22.36 1.32 -71.36
C GLY A 307 21.85 0.20 -72.29
N ASN A 308 21.18 0.62 -73.36
CA ASN A 308 20.73 -0.19 -74.47
C ASN A 308 21.91 -0.52 -75.39
N ASP A 309 22.26 -1.80 -75.62
CA ASP A 309 22.79 -2.21 -76.94
C ASP A 309 22.69 -3.72 -77.18
N ALA A 310 22.63 -4.04 -78.47
CA ALA A 310 22.14 -5.25 -79.07
C ALA A 310 23.22 -6.30 -79.39
N THR A 311 22.71 -7.42 -79.88
CA THR A 311 23.29 -8.38 -80.84
C THR A 311 24.26 -9.49 -80.39
N ARG A 312 23.78 -10.70 -80.73
CA ARG A 312 24.44 -11.97 -81.11
C ARG A 312 24.80 -12.98 -80.04
#